data_AF-T0KRE9-F1
#
_entry.id   AF-T0KRE9-F1
#
_cell.length_a   1.000
_cell.length_b   1.000
_cell.length_c   1.000
_cell.angle_alpha   90.00
_cell.angle_beta   90.00
_cell.angle_gamma   90.00
#
_symmetry.space_group_name_H-M   'P 1'
#
loop_
_entity.id
_entity.type
_entity.pdbx_description
1 polymer ?
#
loop_
_entity_poly.entity_id
_entity_poly.type
_entity_poly.pdbx_seq_one_letter_code
_entity_poly.pdbx_strand_id
1 'polypeptide(L)'
;MDDVDILADLEEMASKALNELEDADPLSSDIMDHQRDMDLESPSKTPDQVTKLPKFGKAKYLIKLEKPIDSLKDVRRLGRMPMPPEVFSATNEDGDKTKFCKIGEESKFHILQHFRQTKPRFRPTIIRYNVADQDLFKTSIYPTLGCDATFPQNRITGDDDQRLRPAQDEYPVWYFFYGTLADPAVLREQLGVEPDYREASIKGGVLKMWGGKYKALVDTPDGKAPPVKGKAFLVKDKEMEDTLRTYETDKYEVTRCLIEKADSVEEVRGLTFRFAGEADEVE
;
A
#
# COMPACT_ATOMS: atom_id res chain seq x y z
N MET A 1 -16.31 3.27 23.81
CA MET A 1 -15.38 4.29 23.26
C MET A 1 -15.37 3.97 21.80
N ASP A 2 -16.17 4.74 21.08
CA ASP A 2 -17.06 4.22 20.06
C ASP A 2 -16.39 4.31 18.69
N ASP A 3 -16.52 3.26 17.86
CA ASP A 3 -15.81 3.08 16.58
C ASP A 3 -16.08 4.20 15.54
N VAL A 4 -17.06 5.06 15.80
CA VAL A 4 -17.37 6.25 14.99
C VAL A 4 -16.23 7.29 15.06
N ASP A 5 -15.51 7.36 16.19
CA ASP A 5 -14.41 8.32 16.35
C ASP A 5 -13.16 7.90 15.52
N ILE A 6 -12.98 6.62 15.23
CA ILE A 6 -11.78 6.11 14.53
C ILE A 6 -11.78 6.51 13.05
N LEU A 7 -12.92 6.40 12.38
CA LEU A 7 -13.08 6.81 10.99
C LEU A 7 -13.02 8.34 10.84
N ALA A 8 -13.63 9.07 11.77
CA ALA A 8 -13.57 10.52 11.81
C ALA A 8 -12.14 11.04 12.02
N ASP A 9 -11.36 10.41 12.91
CA ASP A 9 -9.98 10.78 13.18
C ASP A 9 -9.04 10.48 11.99
N LEU A 10 -9.27 9.37 11.27
CA LEU A 10 -8.53 9.02 10.06
C LEU A 10 -8.88 9.98 8.90
N GLU A 11 -10.13 10.40 8.81
CA GLU A 11 -10.60 11.40 7.84
C GLU A 11 -10.06 12.80 8.17
N GLU A 12 -9.94 13.14 9.46
CA GLU A 12 -9.33 14.40 9.92
C GLU A 12 -7.82 14.43 9.63
N MET A 13 -7.10 13.32 9.86
CA MET A 13 -5.68 13.22 9.51
C MET A 13 -5.45 13.30 7.99
N ALA A 14 -6.32 12.70 7.18
CA ALA A 14 -6.27 12.82 5.74
C ALA A 14 -6.57 14.26 5.26
N SER A 15 -7.46 14.98 5.94
CA SER A 15 -7.81 16.37 5.63
C SER A 15 -6.69 17.36 5.98
N LYS A 16 -6.00 17.16 7.12
CA LYS A 16 -4.81 17.95 7.48
C LYS A 16 -3.66 17.78 6.49
N ALA A 17 -3.41 16.55 6.03
CA ALA A 17 -2.38 16.27 5.04
C ALA A 17 -2.68 16.87 3.65
N LEU A 18 -3.95 17.13 3.33
CA LEU A 18 -4.35 17.80 2.08
C LEU A 18 -4.20 19.33 2.17
N ASN A 19 -4.47 19.93 3.34
CA ASN A 19 -4.28 21.38 3.54
C ASN A 19 -2.80 21.79 3.53
N GLU A 20 -1.89 20.97 4.07
CA GLU A 20 -0.43 21.24 4.01
C GLU A 20 0.14 21.23 2.59
N LEU A 21 -0.59 20.69 1.60
CA LEU A 21 -0.22 20.74 0.17
C LEU A 21 -0.84 21.94 -0.57
N GLU A 22 -1.82 22.64 0.02
CA GLU A 22 -2.42 23.86 -0.53
C GLU A 22 -1.73 25.15 -0.05
N ASP A 23 -0.99 25.10 1.07
CA ASP A 23 -0.27 26.26 1.64
C ASP A 23 1.17 26.47 1.09
N ALA A 24 1.52 25.84 -0.03
CA ALA A 24 2.76 26.19 -0.73
C ALA A 24 2.58 27.53 -1.47
N ASP A 25 3.07 28.60 -0.84
CA ASP A 25 3.05 29.99 -1.30
C ASP A 25 3.29 30.15 -2.81
N PRO A 26 2.43 30.90 -3.54
CA PRO A 26 2.73 31.31 -4.90
C PRO A 26 3.86 32.36 -4.88
N LEU A 27 4.94 32.08 -5.62
CA LEU A 27 6.06 33.01 -5.84
C LEU A 27 5.56 34.44 -6.13
N SER A 28 5.96 35.37 -5.27
CA SER A 28 5.71 36.81 -5.44
C SER A 28 6.39 37.34 -6.71
N SER A 29 5.60 38.01 -7.53
CA SER A 29 6.04 38.75 -8.70
C SER A 29 6.34 40.19 -8.31
N ASP A 30 7.61 40.56 -8.18
CA ASP A 30 8.02 41.97 -8.15
C ASP A 30 9.33 42.16 -8.95
N ILE A 31 9.20 42.75 -10.14
CA ILE A 31 10.27 43.41 -10.88
C ILE A 31 9.82 44.85 -11.13
N MET A 32 10.48 45.83 -10.49
CA MET A 32 10.73 47.20 -10.99
C MET A 32 11.91 47.75 -10.14
N ASP A 33 13.15 47.71 -10.62
CA ASP A 33 13.83 48.67 -11.51
C ASP A 33 14.31 49.95 -10.78
N HIS A 34 15.64 50.06 -10.55
CA HIS A 34 16.42 51.28 -10.81
C HIS A 34 17.95 51.07 -10.66
N GLN A 35 18.67 51.63 -11.63
CA GLN A 35 20.08 51.48 -11.99
C GLN A 35 21.12 52.23 -11.15
N ARG A 36 22.38 51.81 -11.37
CA ARG A 36 23.72 52.47 -11.26
C ARG A 36 24.59 51.87 -10.13
N ASP A 37 25.84 51.45 -10.32
CA ASP A 37 26.92 51.81 -11.26
C ASP A 37 27.88 50.64 -11.56
N MET A 38 28.76 50.86 -12.54
CA MET A 38 29.79 49.99 -13.14
C MET A 38 30.80 49.39 -12.16
N ASP A 39 31.27 48.16 -12.42
CA ASP A 39 32.68 47.86 -12.75
C ASP A 39 32.90 46.37 -13.12
N LEU A 40 34.02 46.13 -13.80
CA LEU A 40 34.33 45.05 -14.75
C LEU A 40 34.50 43.62 -14.19
N GLU A 41 34.44 42.67 -15.15
CA GLU A 41 34.98 41.30 -15.23
C GLU A 41 34.03 40.11 -15.06
N SER A 42 33.91 39.34 -16.15
CA SER A 42 33.29 38.01 -16.29
C SER A 42 34.39 36.93 -16.12
N PRO A 43 34.13 35.61 -15.89
CA PRO A 43 33.14 34.83 -16.64
C PRO A 43 32.31 33.76 -15.90
N SER A 44 31.14 33.53 -16.49
CA SER A 44 30.39 32.26 -16.60
C SER A 44 30.04 31.48 -15.32
N LYS A 45 28.81 31.66 -14.84
CA LYS A 45 28.05 30.61 -14.15
C LYS A 45 26.87 30.21 -15.02
N THR A 46 26.91 29.01 -15.58
CA THR A 46 25.74 28.30 -16.09
C THR A 46 24.76 28.06 -14.94
N PRO A 47 23.46 28.38 -15.06
CA PRO A 47 22.45 27.84 -14.17
C PRO A 47 21.94 26.53 -14.75
N ASP A 48 22.59 25.42 -14.39
CA ASP A 48 21.94 24.11 -14.42
C ASP A 48 20.87 24.08 -13.32
N GLN A 49 19.69 24.64 -13.61
CA GLN A 49 18.49 24.29 -12.86
C GLN A 49 18.04 22.91 -13.33
N VAL A 50 18.66 21.87 -12.76
CA VAL A 50 18.09 20.52 -12.79
C VAL A 50 16.75 20.60 -12.07
N THR A 51 15.67 20.67 -12.85
CA THR A 51 14.31 20.61 -12.35
C THR A 51 14.17 19.27 -11.64
N LYS A 52 14.09 19.25 -10.31
CA LYS A 52 13.87 18.02 -9.54
C LYS A 52 12.56 17.41 -10.04
N LEU A 53 12.64 16.20 -10.60
CA LEU A 53 11.45 15.43 -10.97
C LEU A 53 10.53 15.30 -9.75
N PRO A 54 9.20 15.35 -9.93
CA PRO A 54 8.27 15.07 -8.84
C PRO A 54 8.59 13.69 -8.26
N LYS A 55 8.72 13.62 -6.93
CA LYS A 55 8.78 12.33 -6.25
C LYS A 55 7.35 11.81 -6.12
N PHE A 56 7.13 10.57 -6.55
CA PHE A 56 5.84 9.89 -6.41
C PHE A 56 5.96 8.84 -5.31
N GLY A 57 4.94 8.74 -4.45
CA GLY A 57 4.83 7.71 -3.43
C GLY A 57 4.25 6.40 -3.97
N LYS A 58 3.95 5.49 -3.05
CA LYS A 58 3.42 4.14 -3.34
C LYS A 58 1.89 4.09 -3.41
N ALA A 59 1.20 5.24 -3.30
CA ALA A 59 -0.26 5.28 -3.22
C ALA A 59 -0.92 4.74 -4.51
N LYS A 60 -1.99 3.97 -4.32
CA LYS A 60 -2.78 3.35 -5.38
C LYS A 60 -4.16 3.98 -5.45
N TYR A 61 -4.69 4.07 -6.66
CA TYR A 61 -6.00 4.66 -6.93
C TYR A 61 -6.79 3.83 -7.93
N LEU A 62 -8.12 3.95 -7.85
CA LEU A 62 -9.05 3.48 -8.86
C LEU A 62 -9.58 4.69 -9.65
N ILE A 63 -9.30 4.73 -10.95
CA ILE A 63 -9.93 5.70 -11.86
C ILE A 63 -11.13 5.06 -12.54
N LYS A 64 -12.26 5.76 -12.55
CA LYS A 64 -13.46 5.32 -13.28
C LYS A 64 -13.25 5.44 -14.78
N LEU A 65 -13.63 4.40 -15.52
CA LEU A 65 -13.65 4.43 -16.99
C LEU A 65 -14.93 5.12 -17.45
N GLU A 66 -14.81 6.40 -17.77
CA GLU A 66 -15.90 7.25 -18.25
C GLU A 66 -15.39 8.21 -19.32
N LYS A 67 -16.25 8.65 -20.23
CA LYS A 67 -15.83 9.58 -21.29
C LYS A 67 -15.23 10.85 -20.66
N PRO A 68 -14.05 11.30 -21.14
CA PRO A 68 -13.34 10.91 -22.36
C PRO A 68 -12.23 9.85 -22.18
N ILE A 69 -12.17 9.16 -21.03
CA ILE A 69 -11.17 8.13 -20.68
C ILE A 69 -11.85 6.77 -20.39
N ASP A 70 -12.71 6.31 -21.30
CA ASP A 70 -13.52 5.09 -21.16
C ASP A 70 -12.78 3.81 -21.62
N SER A 71 -11.51 3.91 -22.01
CA SER A 71 -10.69 2.80 -22.50
C SER A 71 -9.39 2.64 -21.72
N LEU A 72 -9.00 1.39 -21.46
CA LEU A 72 -7.71 1.04 -20.86
C LEU A 72 -6.52 1.56 -21.68
N LYS A 73 -6.68 1.65 -23.00
CA LYS A 73 -5.64 2.20 -23.88
C LYS A 73 -5.42 3.69 -23.60
N ASP A 74 -6.48 4.42 -23.29
CA ASP A 74 -6.39 5.84 -22.96
C ASP A 74 -5.78 6.04 -21.58
N VAL A 75 -6.21 5.26 -20.58
CA VAL A 75 -5.58 5.29 -19.24
C VAL A 75 -4.09 4.96 -19.34
N ARG A 76 -3.72 3.89 -20.07
CA ARG A 76 -2.32 3.49 -20.24
C ARG A 76 -1.48 4.57 -20.92
N ARG A 77 -2.02 5.17 -21.99
CA ARG A 77 -1.34 6.23 -22.77
C ARG A 77 -1.18 7.50 -21.94
N LEU A 78 -2.25 7.96 -21.29
CA LEU A 78 -2.26 9.20 -20.52
C LEU A 78 -1.48 9.07 -19.21
N GLY A 79 -1.59 7.93 -18.53
CA GLY A 79 -0.89 7.62 -17.28
C GLY A 79 0.54 7.10 -17.47
N ARG A 80 1.05 7.05 -18.72
CA ARG A 80 2.40 6.59 -19.08
C ARG A 80 2.76 5.21 -18.51
N MET A 81 1.79 4.31 -18.49
CA MET A 81 1.98 2.99 -17.86
C MET A 81 2.68 2.01 -18.81
N PRO A 82 3.68 1.24 -18.33
CA PRO A 82 4.40 0.28 -19.16
C PRO A 82 3.54 -0.94 -19.51
N MET A 83 2.63 -1.31 -18.62
CA MET A 83 1.74 -2.46 -18.76
C MET A 83 0.26 -2.04 -18.68
N PRO A 84 -0.66 -2.83 -19.25
CA PRO A 84 -2.09 -2.61 -19.04
C PRO A 84 -2.44 -2.66 -17.55
N PRO A 85 -3.23 -1.70 -17.04
CA PRO A 85 -3.69 -1.71 -15.66
C PRO A 85 -4.71 -2.81 -15.40
N GLU A 86 -4.81 -3.20 -14.13
CA GLU A 86 -5.85 -4.09 -13.62
C GLU A 86 -7.22 -3.39 -13.65
N VAL A 87 -8.28 -4.17 -13.92
CA VAL A 87 -9.64 -3.66 -14.14
C VAL A 87 -10.61 -4.31 -13.18
N PHE A 88 -11.39 -3.47 -12.53
CA PHE A 88 -12.46 -3.86 -11.63
C PHE A 88 -13.80 -3.51 -12.26
N SER A 89 -14.81 -4.35 -12.06
CA SER A 89 -16.19 -4.06 -12.48
C SER A 89 -17.06 -3.97 -11.24
N ALA A 90 -17.82 -2.89 -11.13
CA ALA A 90 -18.82 -2.70 -10.08
C ALA A 90 -20.20 -2.55 -10.72
N THR A 91 -21.23 -3.01 -10.03
CA THR A 91 -22.63 -2.86 -10.44
C THR A 91 -23.35 -2.08 -9.35
N ASN A 92 -24.07 -1.01 -9.69
CA ASN A 92 -24.88 -0.27 -8.71
C ASN A 92 -26.22 -0.98 -8.46
N GLU A 93 -27.03 -0.43 -7.55
CA GLU A 93 -28.36 -0.95 -7.22
C GLU A 93 -29.33 -0.97 -8.42
N ASP A 94 -29.14 -0.05 -9.37
CA ASP A 94 -29.91 0.02 -10.61
C ASP A 94 -29.47 -1.01 -11.68
N GLY A 95 -28.40 -1.76 -11.43
CA GLY A 95 -27.85 -2.75 -12.36
C GLY A 95 -26.87 -2.19 -13.39
N ASP A 96 -26.55 -0.90 -13.35
CA ASP A 96 -25.56 -0.25 -14.20
C ASP A 96 -24.15 -0.70 -13.85
N LYS A 97 -23.43 -1.18 -14.87
CA LYS A 97 -22.04 -1.63 -14.73
C LYS A 97 -21.08 -0.48 -14.97
N THR A 98 -20.29 -0.17 -13.95
CA THR A 98 -19.16 0.74 -14.06
C THR A 98 -17.85 -0.04 -14.00
N LYS A 99 -16.85 0.42 -14.74
CA LYS A 99 -15.51 -0.15 -14.69
C LYS A 99 -14.53 0.83 -14.06
N PHE A 100 -13.62 0.30 -13.28
CA PHE A 100 -12.53 1.03 -12.66
C PHE A 100 -11.20 0.42 -13.06
N CYS A 101 -10.16 1.23 -13.00
CA CYS A 101 -8.83 0.89 -13.43
C CYS A 101 -7.83 1.24 -12.33
N LYS A 102 -6.96 0.30 -11.95
CA LYS A 102 -5.91 0.55 -10.95
C LYS A 102 -4.79 1.40 -11.54
N ILE A 103 -4.42 2.47 -10.86
CA ILE A 103 -3.32 3.36 -11.26
C ILE A 103 -2.46 3.72 -10.05
N GLY A 104 -1.16 3.97 -10.29
CA GLY A 104 -0.25 4.53 -9.29
C GLY A 104 -0.30 6.06 -9.25
N GLU A 105 0.40 6.64 -8.29
CA GLU A 105 0.45 8.09 -8.07
C GLU A 105 1.02 8.88 -9.26
N GLU A 106 2.10 8.38 -9.90
CA GLU A 106 2.66 8.97 -11.12
C GLU A 106 1.65 9.01 -12.27
N SER A 107 0.94 7.90 -12.49
CA SER A 107 -0.08 7.81 -13.53
C SER A 107 -1.24 8.75 -13.26
N LYS A 108 -1.69 8.85 -12.00
CA LYS A 108 -2.70 9.83 -11.57
C LYS A 108 -2.26 11.25 -11.91
N PHE A 109 -1.02 11.62 -11.56
CA PHE A 109 -0.46 12.94 -11.85
C PHE A 109 -0.50 13.26 -13.34
N HIS A 110 -0.01 12.36 -14.20
CA HIS A 110 0.00 12.58 -15.65
C HIS A 110 -1.40 12.69 -16.26
N ILE A 111 -2.35 11.85 -15.81
CA ILE A 111 -3.75 11.91 -16.28
C ILE A 111 -4.39 13.25 -15.90
N LEU A 112 -4.22 13.68 -14.64
CA LEU A 112 -4.77 14.95 -14.17
C LEU A 112 -4.12 16.14 -14.89
N GLN A 113 -2.80 16.13 -15.06
CA GLN A 113 -2.08 17.17 -15.80
C GLN A 113 -2.58 17.28 -17.25
N HIS A 114 -2.82 16.15 -17.92
CA HIS A 114 -3.37 16.15 -19.27
C HIS A 114 -4.74 16.82 -19.34
N PHE A 115 -5.68 16.46 -18.45
CA PHE A 115 -7.02 17.05 -18.49
C PHE A 115 -7.04 18.51 -18.07
N ARG A 116 -6.16 18.94 -17.17
CA ARG A 116 -5.97 20.36 -16.85
C ARG A 116 -5.58 21.18 -18.09
N GLN A 117 -4.81 20.59 -19.02
CA GLN A 117 -4.36 21.27 -20.24
C GLN A 117 -5.35 21.16 -21.41
N THR A 118 -5.96 19.99 -21.63
CA THR A 118 -6.77 19.74 -22.84
C THR A 118 -8.27 19.92 -22.61
N LYS A 119 -8.78 19.61 -21.41
CA LYS A 119 -10.21 19.68 -21.08
C LYS A 119 -10.42 20.11 -19.61
N PRO A 120 -10.20 21.39 -19.27
CA PRO A 120 -10.18 21.86 -17.87
C PRO A 120 -11.50 21.65 -17.10
N ARG A 121 -12.62 21.47 -17.80
CA ARG A 121 -13.94 21.20 -17.21
C ARG A 121 -14.16 19.73 -16.84
N PHE A 122 -13.36 18.81 -17.38
CA PHE A 122 -13.49 17.39 -17.06
C PHE A 122 -12.69 17.07 -15.79
N ARG A 123 -13.37 16.50 -14.80
CA ARG A 123 -12.76 15.97 -13.57
C ARG A 123 -12.96 14.46 -13.54
N PRO A 124 -11.91 13.65 -13.77
CA PRO A 124 -12.04 12.20 -13.69
C PRO A 124 -12.39 11.78 -12.27
N THR A 125 -13.27 10.80 -12.13
CA THR A 125 -13.56 10.17 -10.83
C THR A 125 -12.39 9.28 -10.43
N ILE A 126 -11.68 9.64 -9.36
CA ILE A 126 -10.53 8.90 -8.83
C ILE A 126 -10.75 8.65 -7.35
N ILE A 127 -10.68 7.39 -6.93
CA ILE A 127 -10.90 6.93 -5.56
C ILE A 127 -9.59 6.33 -5.05
N ARG A 128 -9.25 6.57 -3.78
CA ARG A 128 -8.06 5.96 -3.17
C ARG A 128 -8.28 4.45 -3.00
N TYR A 129 -7.28 3.65 -3.37
CA TYR A 129 -7.32 2.20 -3.25
C TYR A 129 -6.52 1.77 -2.02
N ASN A 130 -7.21 1.71 -0.88
CA ASN A 130 -6.63 1.41 0.43
C ASN A 130 -6.76 -0.08 0.75
N VAL A 131 -5.94 -0.90 0.11
CA VAL A 131 -5.95 -2.36 0.33
C VAL A 131 -4.52 -2.81 0.55
N ALA A 132 -4.29 -3.62 1.57
CA ALA A 132 -2.98 -4.18 1.86
C ALA A 132 -2.44 -4.91 0.64
N ASP A 133 -1.20 -4.63 0.25
CA ASP A 133 -0.61 -5.23 -0.93
C ASP A 133 -0.31 -6.71 -0.69
N GLN A 134 -0.43 -7.52 -1.73
CA GLN A 134 -0.15 -8.95 -1.68
C GLN A 134 0.54 -9.26 -3.00
N ASP A 135 1.86 -9.10 -3.02
CA ASP A 135 2.69 -9.30 -4.20
C ASP A 135 3.56 -10.56 -4.01
N LEU A 136 2.91 -11.71 -3.83
CA LEU A 136 3.55 -13.00 -3.57
C LEU A 136 4.06 -13.62 -4.89
N PHE A 137 5.25 -13.21 -5.31
CA PHE A 137 5.84 -13.67 -6.56
C PHE A 137 6.21 -15.16 -6.54
N LYS A 138 6.18 -15.80 -7.72
CA LYS A 138 6.58 -17.20 -7.93
C LYS A 138 8.10 -17.38 -8.06
N THR A 139 8.83 -16.31 -8.33
CA THR A 139 10.28 -16.34 -8.59
C THR A 139 11.09 -15.67 -7.48
N SER A 140 10.44 -15.23 -6.41
CA SER A 140 11.06 -14.54 -5.30
C SER A 140 10.37 -14.91 -4.00
N ILE A 141 11.16 -15.09 -2.94
CA ILE A 141 10.61 -15.24 -1.58
C ILE A 141 10.04 -13.91 -1.06
N TYR A 142 10.36 -12.77 -1.67
CA TYR A 142 9.77 -11.50 -1.27
C TYR A 142 8.24 -11.48 -1.54
N PRO A 143 7.43 -10.93 -0.63
CA PRO A 143 7.76 -10.61 0.76
C PRO A 143 7.72 -11.88 1.66
N THR A 144 8.78 -12.06 2.48
CA THR A 144 8.81 -13.05 3.58
C THR A 144 9.37 -12.36 4.82
N LEU A 145 8.68 -12.51 5.95
CA LEU A 145 9.04 -11.90 7.23
C LEU A 145 10.45 -12.33 7.67
N GLY A 146 11.27 -11.37 8.06
CA GLY A 146 12.64 -11.59 8.53
C GLY A 146 13.63 -12.05 7.46
N CYS A 147 13.24 -12.07 6.18
CA CYS A 147 14.08 -12.56 5.09
C CYS A 147 14.30 -11.46 4.03
N ASP A 148 15.56 -11.06 3.84
CA ASP A 148 15.94 -10.17 2.75
C ASP A 148 16.20 -10.99 1.46
N ALA A 149 15.27 -10.91 0.52
CA ALA A 149 15.33 -11.61 -0.75
C ALA A 149 16.46 -11.13 -1.69
N THR A 150 17.09 -9.98 -1.41
CA THR A 150 18.19 -9.45 -2.23
C THR A 150 19.49 -10.22 -2.02
N PHE A 151 19.63 -10.92 -0.89
CA PHE A 151 20.81 -11.69 -0.58
C PHE A 151 20.95 -12.96 -1.46
N PRO A 152 22.16 -13.30 -1.95
CA PRO A 152 22.37 -14.45 -2.83
C PRO A 152 21.85 -15.79 -2.27
N GLN A 153 21.99 -16.04 -0.97
CA GLN A 153 21.50 -17.27 -0.32
C GLN A 153 19.96 -17.40 -0.32
N ASN A 154 19.26 -16.28 -0.52
CA ASN A 154 17.81 -16.22 -0.56
C ASN A 154 17.25 -16.22 -1.99
N ARG A 155 18.12 -16.27 -3.00
CA ARG A 155 17.70 -16.44 -4.39
C ARG A 155 17.10 -17.82 -4.60
N ILE A 156 15.98 -17.84 -5.30
CA ILE A 156 15.32 -19.07 -5.72
C ILE A 156 16.13 -19.71 -6.84
N THR A 157 16.31 -21.03 -6.74
CA THR A 157 17.04 -21.83 -7.73
C THR A 157 16.14 -22.73 -8.57
N GLY A 158 14.84 -22.82 -8.24
CA GLY A 158 13.84 -23.56 -9.00
C GLY A 158 12.41 -23.28 -8.52
N ASP A 159 11.44 -23.58 -9.38
CA ASP A 159 10.02 -23.19 -9.19
C ASP A 159 9.30 -23.96 -8.08
N ASP A 160 9.84 -25.10 -7.62
CA ASP A 160 9.25 -25.97 -6.58
C ASP A 160 9.73 -25.66 -5.15
N ASP A 161 10.41 -24.53 -4.94
CA ASP A 161 10.91 -24.14 -3.63
C ASP A 161 9.74 -23.88 -2.66
N GLN A 162 9.68 -24.66 -1.58
CA GLN A 162 8.62 -24.55 -0.57
C GLN A 162 8.58 -23.18 0.12
N ARG A 163 9.65 -22.39 0.08
CA ARG A 163 9.68 -21.00 0.58
C ARG A 163 8.76 -20.06 -0.20
N LEU A 164 8.35 -20.44 -1.41
CA LEU A 164 7.40 -19.70 -2.23
C LEU A 164 5.93 -19.92 -1.81
N ARG A 165 5.70 -20.79 -0.82
CA ARG A 165 4.38 -21.08 -0.28
C ARG A 165 4.12 -20.25 0.99
N PRO A 166 2.90 -19.70 1.17
CA PRO A 166 1.76 -19.78 0.25
C PRO A 166 1.96 -18.96 -1.05
N ALA A 167 1.33 -19.38 -2.14
CA ALA A 167 1.29 -18.63 -3.40
C ALA A 167 0.16 -17.57 -3.42
N GLN A 168 0.21 -16.64 -4.37
CA GLN A 168 -0.68 -15.47 -4.49
C GLN A 168 -2.19 -15.75 -4.33
N ASP A 169 -2.69 -16.90 -4.78
CA ASP A 169 -4.12 -17.27 -4.73
C ASP A 169 -4.28 -18.71 -4.21
N GLU A 170 -3.43 -19.11 -3.25
CA GLU A 170 -3.47 -20.43 -2.65
C GLU A 170 -4.40 -20.44 -1.44
N TYR A 171 -5.49 -21.20 -1.52
CA TYR A 171 -6.46 -21.37 -0.43
C TYR A 171 -6.79 -22.86 -0.20
N PRO A 172 -7.15 -23.25 1.04
CA PRO A 172 -7.16 -22.41 2.24
C PRO A 172 -5.74 -22.10 2.73
N VAL A 173 -5.57 -20.96 3.39
CA VAL A 173 -4.27 -20.48 3.89
C VAL A 173 -4.37 -20.00 5.33
N TRP A 174 -3.35 -20.32 6.13
CA TRP A 174 -3.24 -19.84 7.50
C TRP A 174 -2.76 -18.39 7.51
N TYR A 175 -3.54 -17.53 8.15
CA TYR A 175 -3.16 -16.17 8.49
C TYR A 175 -2.83 -16.07 9.97
N PHE A 176 -1.76 -15.36 10.32
CA PHE A 176 -1.44 -14.99 11.68
C PHE A 176 -1.84 -13.54 11.95
N PHE A 177 -2.56 -13.31 13.05
CA PHE A 177 -2.99 -12.00 13.51
C PHE A 177 -2.38 -11.68 14.88
N TYR A 178 -1.83 -10.47 14.99
CA TYR A 178 -1.27 -9.91 16.23
C TYR A 178 -1.98 -8.63 16.68
N GLY A 179 -2.87 -8.09 15.84
CA GLY A 179 -3.59 -6.83 15.99
C GLY A 179 -5.05 -7.00 16.39
N THR A 180 -5.89 -6.06 15.97
CA THR A 180 -7.35 -6.05 16.21
C THR A 180 -8.04 -7.22 15.52
N LEU A 181 -7.52 -7.70 14.38
CA LEU A 181 -8.00 -8.92 13.74
C LEU A 181 -7.88 -10.18 14.62
N ALA A 182 -7.10 -10.18 15.71
CA ALA A 182 -7.08 -11.30 16.66
C ALA A 182 -8.28 -11.29 17.65
N ASP A 183 -9.09 -10.23 17.64
CA ASP A 183 -10.34 -10.12 18.39
C ASP A 183 -11.46 -10.82 17.61
N PRO A 184 -12.15 -11.82 18.20
CA PRO A 184 -13.32 -12.44 17.59
C PRO A 184 -14.42 -11.49 17.15
N ALA A 185 -14.65 -10.39 17.89
CA ALA A 185 -15.70 -9.43 17.58
C ALA A 185 -15.41 -8.70 16.26
N VAL A 186 -14.17 -8.24 16.09
CA VAL A 186 -13.72 -7.56 14.87
C VAL A 186 -13.81 -8.51 13.68
N LEU A 187 -13.30 -9.74 13.79
CA LEU A 187 -13.33 -10.67 12.66
C LEU A 187 -14.76 -11.05 12.26
N ARG A 188 -15.66 -11.22 13.23
CA ARG A 188 -17.07 -11.50 12.96
C ARG A 188 -17.75 -10.32 12.26
N GLU A 189 -17.44 -9.09 12.65
CA GLU A 189 -17.95 -7.91 11.95
C GLU A 189 -17.47 -7.85 10.50
N GLN A 190 -16.18 -8.11 10.27
CA GLN A 190 -15.61 -8.05 8.92
C GLN A 190 -16.07 -9.20 8.02
N LEU A 191 -16.08 -10.44 8.51
CA LEU A 191 -16.30 -11.63 7.70
C LEU A 191 -17.69 -12.28 7.87
N GLY A 192 -18.47 -11.86 8.86
CA GLY A 192 -19.77 -12.48 9.17
C GLY A 192 -19.69 -13.93 9.66
N VAL A 193 -18.50 -14.40 10.07
CA VAL A 193 -18.25 -15.77 10.53
C VAL A 193 -17.79 -15.79 11.99
N GLU A 194 -18.08 -16.88 12.69
CA GLU A 194 -17.49 -17.11 14.02
C GLU A 194 -16.06 -17.66 13.85
N PRO A 195 -15.03 -16.99 14.40
CA PRO A 195 -13.65 -17.41 14.21
C PRO A 195 -13.29 -18.68 14.98
N ASP A 196 -12.72 -19.67 14.29
CA ASP A 196 -11.97 -20.76 14.91
C ASP A 196 -10.48 -20.42 14.97
N TYR A 197 -10.07 -19.72 16.04
CA TYR A 197 -8.68 -19.35 16.25
C TYR A 197 -7.83 -20.47 16.86
N ARG A 198 -6.55 -20.50 16.47
CA ARG A 198 -5.51 -21.27 17.15
C ARG A 198 -4.50 -20.30 17.76
N GLU A 199 -4.20 -20.46 19.04
CA GLU A 199 -3.08 -19.71 19.65
C GLU A 199 -1.79 -20.03 18.90
N ALA A 200 -1.02 -19.01 18.55
CA ALA A 200 0.17 -19.18 17.70
C ALA A 200 1.25 -18.13 17.98
N SER A 201 2.44 -18.38 17.43
CA SER A 201 3.52 -17.40 17.36
C SER A 201 4.23 -17.41 16.02
N ILE A 202 4.90 -16.30 15.69
CA ILE A 202 5.76 -16.15 14.52
C ILE A 202 7.13 -15.59 14.93
N LYS A 203 8.15 -15.84 14.11
CA LYS A 203 9.52 -15.32 14.27
C LYS A 203 9.92 -14.46 13.07
N GLY A 204 11.03 -13.73 13.20
CA GLY A 204 11.58 -12.88 12.12
C GLY A 204 10.98 -11.48 12.05
N GLY A 205 10.11 -11.13 13.00
CA GLY A 205 9.61 -9.76 13.16
C GLY A 205 9.50 -9.35 14.63
N VAL A 206 9.30 -8.06 14.85
CA VAL A 206 9.01 -7.48 16.16
C VAL A 206 7.80 -6.56 16.05
N LEU A 207 6.98 -6.53 17.10
CA LEU A 207 5.88 -5.58 17.19
C LEU A 207 6.39 -4.25 17.74
N LYS A 208 6.02 -3.19 17.04
CA LYS A 208 6.19 -1.80 17.42
C LYS A 208 4.86 -1.08 17.42
N MET A 209 4.85 0.18 17.84
CA MET A 209 3.68 1.05 17.78
C MET A 209 3.83 2.08 16.66
N TRP A 210 2.80 2.18 15.81
CA TRP A 210 2.64 3.22 14.81
C TRP A 210 1.56 4.21 15.26
N GLY A 211 1.88 5.51 15.26
CA GLY A 211 0.96 6.58 15.67
C GLY A 211 0.44 6.43 17.11
N GLY A 212 1.20 5.77 17.99
CA GLY A 212 0.87 5.56 19.40
C GLY A 212 -0.28 4.58 19.69
N LYS A 213 -1.04 4.13 18.69
CA LYS A 213 -2.22 3.26 18.87
C LYS A 213 -2.25 2.00 18.02
N TYR A 214 -1.54 1.95 16.90
CA TYR A 214 -1.60 0.82 15.98
C TYR A 214 -0.40 -0.10 16.13
N LYS A 215 -0.60 -1.42 16.09
CA LYS A 215 0.49 -2.38 16.14
C LYS A 215 1.12 -2.54 14.75
N ALA A 216 2.41 -2.28 14.65
CA ALA A 216 3.19 -2.46 13.44
C ALA A 216 4.14 -3.65 13.59
N LEU A 217 3.96 -4.69 12.79
CA LEU A 217 4.95 -5.75 12.65
C LEU A 217 6.02 -5.29 11.68
N VAL A 218 7.29 -5.28 12.11
CA VAL A 218 8.44 -4.94 11.27
C VAL A 218 9.47 -6.06 11.27
N ASP A 219 10.26 -6.17 10.20
CA ASP A 219 11.27 -7.22 10.04
C ASP A 219 12.40 -7.11 11.07
N THR A 220 12.84 -8.27 11.57
CA THR A 220 14.07 -8.42 12.36
C THR A 220 14.97 -9.48 11.73
N PRO A 221 15.80 -9.09 10.73
CA PRO A 221 16.57 -10.04 9.93
C PRO A 221 17.67 -10.77 10.72
N ASP A 222 18.03 -10.30 11.90
CA ASP A 222 18.98 -10.97 12.78
C ASP A 222 18.36 -12.13 13.57
N GLY A 223 17.03 -12.30 13.53
CA GLY A 223 16.30 -13.41 14.15
C GLY A 223 16.39 -13.45 15.68
N LYS A 224 16.87 -12.37 16.31
CA LYS A 224 17.09 -12.31 17.76
C LYS A 224 15.89 -11.81 18.55
N ALA A 225 14.87 -11.30 17.86
CA ALA A 225 13.64 -10.87 18.50
C ALA A 225 12.90 -12.08 19.10
N PRO A 226 12.26 -11.91 20.27
CA PRO A 226 11.40 -12.95 20.82
C PRO A 226 10.22 -13.22 19.85
N PRO A 227 9.68 -14.45 19.83
CA PRO A 227 8.52 -14.77 19.01
C PRO A 227 7.33 -13.86 19.33
N VAL A 228 6.68 -13.35 18.29
CA VAL A 228 5.46 -12.55 18.41
C VAL A 228 4.29 -13.49 18.63
N LYS A 229 3.56 -13.31 19.73
CA LYS A 229 2.36 -14.10 20.05
C LYS A 229 1.12 -13.49 19.40
N GLY A 230 0.19 -14.35 19.00
CA GLY A 230 -1.05 -13.96 18.35
C GLY A 230 -1.94 -15.16 18.10
N LYS A 231 -2.79 -15.06 17.07
CA LYS A 231 -3.72 -16.11 16.70
C LYS A 231 -3.60 -16.46 15.23
N ALA A 232 -3.66 -17.74 14.92
CA ALA A 232 -3.77 -18.25 13.57
C ALA A 232 -5.25 -18.49 13.22
N PHE A 233 -5.64 -18.07 12.02
CA PHE A 233 -6.98 -18.25 11.46
C PHE A 233 -6.87 -18.80 10.04
N LEU A 234 -7.74 -19.74 9.69
CA LEU A 234 -7.73 -20.37 8.36
C LEU A 234 -8.64 -19.58 7.41
N VAL A 235 -8.03 -18.80 6.52
CA VAL A 235 -8.74 -18.09 5.45
C VAL A 235 -9.05 -19.07 4.33
N LYS A 236 -10.34 -19.19 3.97
CA LYS A 236 -10.85 -20.27 3.12
C LYS A 236 -10.84 -19.93 1.64
N ASP A 237 -10.93 -18.66 1.30
CA ASP A 237 -11.11 -18.17 -0.05
C ASP A 237 -10.60 -16.73 -0.18
N LYS A 238 -10.56 -16.27 -1.42
CA LYS A 238 -10.11 -14.94 -1.80
C LYS A 238 -11.00 -13.81 -1.29
N GLU A 239 -12.30 -14.03 -1.15
CA GLU A 239 -13.24 -12.98 -0.71
C GLU A 239 -13.02 -12.62 0.76
N MET A 240 -12.77 -13.63 1.60
CA MET A 240 -12.32 -13.41 2.98
C MET A 240 -11.00 -12.65 3.02
N GLU A 241 -10.02 -13.07 2.21
CA GLU A 241 -8.70 -12.40 2.17
C GLU A 241 -8.80 -10.94 1.71
N ASP A 242 -9.56 -10.66 0.65
CA ASP A 242 -9.77 -9.30 0.13
C ASP A 242 -10.41 -8.40 1.20
N THR A 243 -11.36 -8.92 1.98
CA THR A 243 -11.98 -8.20 3.10
C THR A 243 -10.96 -7.86 4.19
N LEU A 244 -10.14 -8.84 4.59
CA LEU A 244 -9.08 -8.63 5.59
C LEU A 244 -8.03 -7.61 5.12
N ARG A 245 -7.63 -7.69 3.85
CA ARG A 245 -6.69 -6.74 3.25
C ARG A 245 -7.25 -5.34 3.16
N THR A 246 -8.56 -5.20 2.95
CA THR A 246 -9.25 -3.91 2.95
C THR A 246 -9.26 -3.30 4.35
N TYR A 247 -9.52 -4.12 5.38
CA TYR A 247 -9.48 -3.69 6.78
C TYR A 247 -8.09 -3.20 7.21
N GLU A 248 -7.03 -3.90 6.83
CA GLU A 248 -5.65 -3.51 7.17
C GLU A 248 -5.15 -2.31 6.36
N THR A 249 -5.70 -2.06 5.16
CA THR A 249 -5.38 -0.91 4.28
C THR A 249 -3.98 -0.94 3.64
N ASP A 250 -3.67 0.09 2.83
CA ASP A 250 -2.37 0.28 2.16
C ASP A 250 -1.21 0.59 3.13
N LYS A 251 -1.48 0.63 4.43
CA LYS A 251 -0.48 0.77 5.50
C LYS A 251 0.24 -0.54 5.82
N TYR A 252 -0.32 -1.66 5.40
CA TYR A 252 0.29 -2.97 5.59
C TYR A 252 0.40 -3.71 4.26
N GLU A 253 1.23 -4.73 4.24
CA GLU A 253 1.35 -5.69 3.15
C GLU A 253 1.21 -7.12 3.71
N VAL A 254 0.69 -8.01 2.89
CA VAL A 254 0.65 -9.44 3.12
C VAL A 254 2.05 -9.99 2.87
N THR A 255 2.64 -10.64 3.87
CA THR A 255 3.97 -11.26 3.80
C THR A 255 3.91 -12.72 4.22
N ARG A 256 4.77 -13.56 3.63
CA ARG A 256 4.92 -14.96 4.05
C ARG A 256 5.57 -15.04 5.42
N CYS A 257 5.14 -15.98 6.24
CA CYS A 257 5.75 -16.27 7.54
C CYS A 257 5.67 -17.75 7.89
N LEU A 258 6.40 -18.15 8.93
CA LEU A 258 6.27 -19.45 9.57
C LEU A 258 5.50 -19.28 10.87
N ILE A 259 4.41 -20.03 11.01
CA ILE A 259 3.48 -19.97 12.13
C ILE A 259 3.66 -21.22 12.98
N GLU A 260 4.06 -21.02 14.23
CA GLU A 260 4.09 -22.02 15.28
C GLU A 260 2.74 -22.03 16.01
N LYS A 261 1.90 -23.03 15.77
CA LYS A 261 0.63 -23.15 16.51
C LYS A 261 0.85 -23.83 17.85
N ALA A 262 0.23 -23.35 18.91
CA ALA A 262 0.38 -23.90 20.25
C ALA A 262 -0.14 -25.36 20.38
N ASP A 263 -1.05 -25.77 19.49
CA ASP A 263 -1.64 -27.11 19.45
C ASP A 263 -0.90 -28.09 18.51
N SER A 264 0.23 -27.68 17.94
CA SER A 264 1.02 -28.49 17.00
C SER A 264 2.51 -28.38 17.27
N VAL A 265 3.24 -29.44 16.94
CA VAL A 265 4.72 -29.45 16.99
C VAL A 265 5.33 -28.92 15.68
N GLU A 266 4.55 -28.91 14.59
CA GLU A 266 5.02 -28.51 13.27
C GLU A 266 4.70 -27.05 12.97
N GLU A 267 5.69 -26.33 12.45
CA GLU A 267 5.50 -24.99 11.89
C GLU A 267 4.72 -25.10 10.57
N VAL A 268 3.74 -24.21 10.39
CA VAL A 268 3.00 -24.11 9.13
C VAL A 268 3.39 -22.84 8.38
N ARG A 269 3.53 -22.96 7.05
CA ARG A 269 3.71 -21.78 6.18
C ARG A 269 2.39 -21.05 6.08
N GLY A 270 2.44 -19.74 6.33
CA GLY A 270 1.25 -18.90 6.32
C GLY A 270 1.57 -17.49 5.88
N LEU A 271 0.58 -16.63 6.09
CA LEU A 271 0.64 -15.22 5.78
C LEU A 271 0.41 -14.39 7.04
N THR A 272 0.89 -13.16 7.04
CA THR A 272 0.61 -12.15 8.07
C THR A 272 0.61 -10.79 7.42
N PHE A 273 0.05 -9.80 8.10
CA PHE A 273 0.22 -8.40 7.73
C PHE A 273 1.55 -7.89 8.30
N ARG A 274 2.30 -7.13 7.52
CA ARG A 274 3.53 -6.43 7.94
C ARG A 274 3.36 -4.95 7.62
N PHE A 275 3.85 -4.08 8.49
CA PHE A 275 3.79 -2.64 8.24
C PHE A 275 4.61 -2.29 6.99
N ALA A 276 4.00 -1.54 6.07
CA ALA A 276 4.58 -1.22 4.75
C ALA A 276 5.31 0.15 4.73
N GLY A 277 5.28 0.90 5.84
CA GLY A 277 6.02 2.15 6.01
C GLY A 277 7.47 1.95 6.42
N GLU A 278 8.19 3.04 6.66
CA GLU A 278 9.60 2.98 7.06
C GLU A 278 9.75 2.60 8.54
N ALA A 279 10.83 1.90 8.88
CA ALA A 279 11.02 1.30 10.21
C ALA A 279 11.27 2.33 11.33
N ASP A 280 11.53 3.59 10.96
CA ASP A 280 11.68 4.76 11.81
C ASP A 280 10.35 5.50 12.07
N GLU A 281 9.28 5.17 11.33
CA GLU A 281 7.91 5.67 11.61
C GLU A 281 7.27 4.97 12.82
N VAL A 282 7.95 3.98 13.41
CA VAL A 282 7.41 3.11 14.44
C VAL A 282 8.35 3.02 15.65
N GLU A 283 7.74 3.14 16.83
CA GLU A 283 8.40 3.18 18.14
C GLU A 283 8.40 1.81 18.82
#